data_AF-A0AAU7HLR1-F1
#
_entry.id   AF-A0AAU7HLR1-F1
#
_cell.length_a   1.000
_cell.length_b   1.000
_cell.length_c   1.000
_cell.angle_alpha   90.00
_cell.angle_beta   90.00
_cell.angle_gamma   90.00
#
_symmetry.space_group_name_H-M   'P 1'
#
loop_
_entity.id
_entity.type
_entity.pdbx_description
1 polymer ?
#
loop_
_entity_poly.entity_id
_entity_poly.type
_entity_poly.pdbx_seq_one_letter_code
_entity_poly.pdbx_strand_id
1 'polypeptide(L)'
;MSSKSALARAEMALKELELTCTRYEPEAAQALRDDIDLKTWAVNQSAGQYIRSHEAVQRISIRRQLHAFMQISGDALAAALAPELMHLSEQPDIVRERALDRAAASVREALSVHVTRGGNIDYAEEERDILTTIGFRPDRASRDDNRAKYTPEQSQIFMCRQAAQTRKKSA
;
A
#
# COMPACT_ATOMS: atom_id res chain seq x y z
N MET A 1 -3.43 2.89 -20.77
CA MET A 1 -2.04 3.38 -20.79
C MET A 1 -1.58 3.63 -19.36
N SER A 2 -0.44 3.09 -18.95
CA SER A 2 0.09 3.29 -17.59
C SER A 2 0.49 4.76 -17.36
N SER A 3 0.27 5.31 -16.16
CA SER A 3 0.65 6.69 -15.80
C SER A 3 2.12 6.99 -16.13
N LYS A 4 3.02 6.02 -15.95
CA LYS A 4 4.45 6.13 -16.31
C LYS A 4 4.68 6.31 -17.80
N SER A 5 3.96 5.54 -18.63
CA SER A 5 4.05 5.67 -20.09
C SER A 5 3.48 7.01 -20.60
N ALA A 6 2.58 7.64 -19.84
CA ALA A 6 2.06 8.96 -20.16
C ALA A 6 3.07 10.06 -19.78
N LEU A 7 3.72 9.95 -18.63
CA LEU A 7 4.82 10.85 -18.22
C LEU A 7 5.97 10.82 -19.24
N ALA A 8 6.47 9.63 -19.59
CA ALA A 8 7.57 9.49 -20.54
C ALA A 8 7.27 10.14 -21.90
N ARG A 9 6.01 10.07 -22.37
CA ARG A 9 5.60 10.74 -23.61
C ARG A 9 5.57 12.26 -23.49
N ALA A 10 5.12 12.79 -22.36
CA ALA A 10 5.11 14.24 -22.12
C ALA A 10 6.54 14.80 -22.03
N GLU A 11 7.45 14.09 -21.36
CA GLU A 11 8.87 14.44 -21.28
C GLU A 11 9.55 14.40 -22.66
N MET A 12 9.27 13.37 -23.48
CA MET A 12 9.77 13.30 -24.85
C MET A 12 9.26 14.46 -25.71
N ALA A 13 7.99 14.83 -25.59
CA ALA A 13 7.41 15.94 -26.33
C ALA A 13 8.03 17.30 -25.96
N LEU A 14 8.34 17.52 -24.67
CA LEU A 14 9.06 18.72 -24.24
C LEU A 14 10.48 18.76 -24.82
N LYS A 15 11.19 17.63 -24.79
CA LYS A 15 12.55 17.53 -25.33
C LYS A 15 12.58 17.71 -26.85
N GLU A 16 11.58 17.19 -27.56
CA GLU A 16 11.42 17.39 -29.00
C GLU A 16 11.19 18.88 -29.31
N LEU A 17 10.33 19.55 -28.54
CA LEU A 17 10.12 20.99 -28.69
C LEU A 17 11.43 21.75 -28.46
N GLU A 18 12.19 21.46 -27.41
CA GLU A 18 13.47 22.11 -27.13
C GLU A 18 14.52 21.93 -28.25
N LEU A 19 14.52 20.76 -28.91
CA LEU A 19 15.49 20.43 -29.96
C LEU A 19 15.10 20.93 -31.35
N THR A 20 13.80 21.02 -31.65
CA THR A 20 13.29 21.31 -33.00
C THR A 20 12.79 22.74 -33.17
N CYS A 21 12.54 23.45 -32.07
CA CYS A 21 11.94 24.77 -32.11
C CYS A 21 12.95 25.83 -32.57
N THR A 22 12.73 26.36 -33.77
CA THR A 22 13.55 27.42 -34.38
C THR A 22 13.23 28.82 -33.82
N ARG A 23 12.09 28.97 -33.13
CA ARG A 23 11.64 30.21 -32.49
C ARG A 23 11.01 29.88 -31.13
N TYR A 24 11.60 30.36 -30.04
CA TYR A 24 11.14 30.04 -28.68
C TYR A 24 9.66 30.40 -28.46
N GLU A 25 8.82 29.38 -28.23
CA GLU A 25 7.39 29.52 -27.90
C GLU A 25 7.15 29.23 -26.41
N PRO A 26 7.10 30.27 -25.55
CA PRO A 26 7.03 30.09 -24.10
C PRO A 26 5.74 29.43 -23.64
N GLU A 27 4.61 29.68 -24.31
CA GLU A 27 3.30 29.14 -23.93
C GLU A 27 3.22 27.63 -24.16
N ALA A 28 3.74 27.14 -25.29
CA ALA A 28 3.78 25.72 -25.62
C ALA A 28 4.71 24.94 -24.67
N ALA A 29 5.88 25.51 -24.35
CA ALA A 29 6.80 24.93 -23.38
C ALA A 29 6.18 24.88 -21.97
N GLN A 30 5.48 25.93 -21.54
CA GLN A 30 4.81 25.95 -20.24
C GLN A 30 3.67 24.93 -20.17
N ALA A 31 2.86 24.79 -21.22
CA ALA A 31 1.80 23.80 -21.26
C ALA A 31 2.32 22.36 -21.14
N LEU A 32 3.49 22.05 -21.73
CA LEU A 32 4.15 20.75 -21.59
C LEU A 32 4.70 20.53 -20.19
N ARG A 33 5.27 21.56 -19.55
CA ARG A 33 5.72 21.48 -18.15
C ARG A 33 4.55 21.22 -17.20
N ASP A 34 3.44 21.93 -17.37
CA ASP A 34 2.21 21.71 -16.59
C ASP A 34 1.64 20.30 -16.79
N ASP A 35 1.75 19.73 -18.00
CA ASP A 35 1.36 18.34 -18.26
C ASP A 35 2.29 17.34 -17.57
N ILE A 36 3.60 17.57 -17.62
CA ILE A 36 4.61 16.74 -16.93
C ILE A 36 4.36 16.75 -15.41
N ASP A 37 4.09 17.91 -14.81
CA ASP A 37 3.78 18.02 -13.38
C ASP A 37 2.53 17.19 -13.03
N LEU A 38 1.48 17.31 -13.85
CA LEU A 38 0.25 16.53 -13.67
C LEU A 38 0.49 15.02 -13.82
N LYS A 39 1.30 14.60 -14.80
CA LYS A 39 1.62 13.17 -15.00
C LYS A 39 2.50 12.64 -13.89
N THR A 40 3.44 13.43 -13.38
CA THR A 40 4.27 13.09 -12.22
C THR A 40 3.41 12.87 -10.99
N TRP A 41 2.47 13.78 -10.71
CA TRP A 41 1.49 13.60 -9.64
C TRP A 41 0.64 12.34 -9.85
N ALA A 42 0.17 12.08 -11.08
CA ALA A 42 -0.64 10.90 -11.37
C ALA A 42 0.14 9.58 -11.17
N VAL A 43 1.43 9.55 -11.51
CA VAL A 43 2.33 8.41 -11.22
C VAL A 43 2.46 8.20 -9.71
N ASN A 44 2.71 9.26 -8.95
CA ASN A 44 2.81 9.21 -7.50
C ASN A 44 1.53 8.67 -6.84
N GLN A 45 0.36 9.12 -7.29
CA GLN A 45 -0.94 8.64 -6.78
C GLN A 45 -1.18 7.18 -7.13
N SER A 46 -0.88 6.78 -8.37
CA SER A 46 -1.04 5.39 -8.83
C SER A 46 -0.14 4.44 -8.03
N ALA A 47 1.12 4.84 -7.78
CA ALA A 47 2.07 4.08 -6.99
C ALA A 47 1.62 3.94 -5.52
N GLY A 48 1.12 5.02 -4.92
CA GLY A 48 0.55 4.98 -3.58
C GLY A 48 -0.67 4.06 -3.48
N GLN A 49 -1.55 4.07 -4.48
CA GLN A 49 -2.70 3.17 -4.53
C GLN A 49 -2.28 1.70 -4.65
N TYR A 50 -1.27 1.41 -5.48
CA TYR A 50 -0.69 0.09 -5.60
C TYR A 50 -0.12 -0.42 -4.27
N ILE A 51 0.70 0.39 -3.58
CA ILE A 51 1.28 0.03 -2.27
C ILE A 51 0.19 -0.33 -1.27
N ARG A 52 -0.84 0.52 -1.13
CA ARG A 52 -1.97 0.24 -0.23
C ARG A 52 -2.71 -1.04 -0.59
N SER A 53 -2.88 -1.30 -1.88
CA SER A 53 -3.58 -2.50 -2.36
C SER A 53 -2.75 -3.77 -2.10
N HIS A 54 -1.43 -3.71 -2.31
CA HIS A 54 -0.49 -4.79 -2.01
C HIS A 54 -0.53 -5.16 -0.52
N GLU A 55 -0.44 -4.16 0.36
CA GLU A 55 -0.53 -4.35 1.81
C GLU A 55 -1.90 -4.86 2.25
N ALA A 56 -2.98 -4.45 1.58
CA ALA A 56 -4.33 -4.92 1.86
C ALA A 56 -4.47 -6.42 1.60
N VAL A 57 -3.93 -6.92 0.48
CA VAL A 57 -3.94 -8.37 0.17
C VAL A 57 -3.22 -9.15 1.27
N GLN A 58 -2.01 -8.71 1.67
CA GLN A 58 -1.26 -9.35 2.74
C GLN A 58 -2.04 -9.34 4.07
N ARG A 59 -2.65 -8.21 4.43
CA ARG A 59 -3.42 -8.08 5.67
C ARG A 59 -4.66 -8.98 5.69
N ILE A 60 -5.37 -9.09 4.57
CA ILE A 60 -6.55 -9.96 4.43
C ILE A 60 -6.14 -11.42 4.57
N SER A 61 -5.08 -11.82 3.88
CA SER A 61 -4.52 -13.17 3.97
C SER A 61 -4.14 -13.53 5.41
N ILE A 62 -3.32 -12.70 6.08
CA ILE A 62 -2.94 -12.92 7.49
C ILE A 62 -4.17 -13.09 8.38
N ARG A 63 -5.17 -12.23 8.22
CA ARG A 63 -6.41 -12.31 9.01
C ARG A 63 -7.14 -13.62 8.77
N ARG A 64 -7.28 -14.03 7.52
CA ARG A 64 -7.99 -15.26 7.14
C ARG A 64 -7.28 -16.50 7.69
N GLN A 65 -5.96 -16.57 7.54
CA GLN A 65 -5.16 -17.68 8.05
C GLN A 65 -5.17 -17.74 9.58
N LEU A 66 -5.02 -16.59 10.26
CA LEU A 66 -5.14 -16.55 11.72
C LEU A 66 -6.55 -16.95 12.19
N HIS A 67 -7.60 -16.56 11.47
CA HIS A 67 -8.95 -16.98 11.82
C HIS A 67 -9.12 -18.50 11.65
N ALA A 68 -8.64 -19.08 10.54
CA ALA A 68 -8.65 -20.53 10.33
C ALA A 68 -7.83 -21.28 11.40
N PHE A 69 -6.67 -20.75 11.77
CA PHE A 69 -5.86 -21.27 12.87
C PHE A 69 -6.63 -21.26 14.20
N MET A 70 -7.29 -20.14 14.53
CA MET A 70 -8.11 -20.04 15.74
C MET A 70 -9.30 -21.01 15.75
N GLN A 71 -9.85 -21.38 14.59
CA GLN A 71 -10.91 -22.41 14.53
C GLN A 71 -10.40 -23.81 14.90
N ILE A 72 -9.12 -24.12 14.63
CA ILE A 72 -8.53 -25.44 14.88
C ILE A 72 -7.84 -25.49 16.25
N SER A 73 -7.12 -24.45 16.62
CA SER A 73 -6.22 -24.39 17.79
C SER A 73 -6.61 -23.32 18.80
N GLY A 74 -7.77 -22.68 18.63
CA GLY A 74 -8.21 -21.57 19.49
C GLY A 74 -8.39 -21.99 20.94
N ASP A 75 -9.00 -23.15 21.20
CA ASP A 75 -9.21 -23.65 22.56
C ASP A 75 -7.89 -23.95 23.27
N ALA A 76 -6.93 -24.55 22.56
CA ALA A 76 -5.60 -24.83 23.10
C ALA A 76 -4.84 -23.53 23.43
N LEU A 77 -4.92 -22.52 22.56
CA LEU A 77 -4.34 -21.20 22.81
C LEU A 77 -5.03 -20.48 23.98
N ALA A 78 -6.36 -20.53 24.04
CA ALA A 78 -7.14 -19.95 25.13
C ALA A 78 -6.84 -20.62 26.48
N ALA A 79 -6.66 -21.94 26.50
CA ALA A 79 -6.27 -22.69 27.68
C ALA A 79 -4.85 -22.31 28.17
N ALA A 80 -3.89 -22.14 27.24
CA ALA A 80 -2.55 -21.69 27.58
C ALA A 80 -2.53 -20.26 28.15
N LEU A 81 -3.48 -19.42 27.72
CA LEU A 81 -3.66 -18.04 28.17
C LEU A 81 -4.75 -17.91 29.25
N ALA A 82 -5.22 -19.03 29.82
CA ALA A 82 -6.35 -19.03 30.77
C ALA A 82 -6.16 -18.06 31.95
N PRO A 83 -4.97 -17.89 32.57
CA PRO A 83 -4.80 -16.92 33.65
C PRO A 83 -5.17 -15.48 33.28
N GLU A 84 -5.10 -15.11 32.00
CA GLU A 84 -5.46 -13.78 31.51
C GLU A 84 -6.87 -13.74 30.90
N LEU A 85 -7.36 -14.84 30.35
CA LEU A 85 -8.60 -14.88 29.55
C LEU A 85 -9.80 -15.52 30.27
N MET A 86 -9.61 -16.13 31.44
CA MET A 86 -10.70 -16.75 32.19
C MET A 86 -11.71 -15.69 32.65
N HIS A 87 -13.00 -15.97 32.49
CA HIS A 87 -14.11 -15.06 32.83
C HIS A 87 -14.08 -13.68 32.15
N LEU A 88 -13.32 -13.52 31.06
CA LEU A 88 -13.18 -12.25 30.34
C LEU A 88 -14.53 -11.66 29.87
N SER A 89 -15.52 -12.50 29.58
CA SER A 89 -16.87 -12.11 29.18
C SER A 89 -17.69 -11.44 30.29
N GLU A 90 -17.32 -11.65 31.55
CA GLU A 90 -18.02 -11.12 32.73
C GLU A 90 -17.37 -9.82 33.25
N GLN A 91 -16.24 -9.42 32.68
CA GLN A 91 -15.44 -8.29 33.13
C GLN A 91 -15.83 -6.97 32.44
N PRO A 92 -15.63 -5.81 33.11
CA PRO A 92 -15.77 -4.49 32.49
C PRO A 92 -14.79 -4.30 31.31
N ASP A 93 -15.17 -3.47 30.35
CA ASP A 93 -14.41 -3.21 29.11
C ASP A 93 -12.92 -2.91 29.35
N ILE A 94 -12.63 -2.05 30.35
CA ILE A 94 -11.26 -1.65 30.70
C ILE A 94 -10.43 -2.85 31.18
N VAL A 95 -11.04 -3.78 31.93
CA VAL A 95 -10.36 -4.98 32.44
C VAL A 95 -10.13 -5.96 31.29
N ARG A 96 -11.11 -6.10 30.40
CA ARG A 96 -11.03 -6.95 29.21
C ARG A 96 -9.94 -6.49 28.24
N GLU A 97 -9.85 -5.20 27.96
CA GLU A 97 -8.80 -4.63 27.09
C GLU A 97 -7.41 -4.93 27.66
N ARG A 98 -7.20 -4.65 28.95
CA ARG A 98 -5.92 -4.93 29.62
C ARG A 98 -5.56 -6.41 29.64
N ALA A 99 -6.53 -7.30 29.81
CA ALA A 99 -6.31 -8.75 29.75
C ALA A 99 -5.93 -9.20 28.33
N LEU A 100 -6.57 -8.66 27.29
CA LEU A 100 -6.18 -8.91 25.90
C LEU A 100 -4.77 -8.39 25.58
N ASP A 101 -4.39 -7.22 26.10
CA ASP A 101 -3.03 -6.68 25.93
C ASP A 101 -1.97 -7.58 26.55
N ARG A 102 -2.20 -8.09 27.77
CA ARG A 102 -1.27 -9.02 28.43
C ARG A 102 -1.21 -10.36 27.70
N ALA A 103 -2.35 -10.89 27.26
CA ALA A 103 -2.38 -12.09 26.45
C ALA A 103 -1.61 -11.91 25.12
N ALA A 104 -1.77 -10.76 24.45
CA ALA A 104 -1.05 -10.43 23.23
C ALA A 104 0.47 -10.30 23.47
N ALA A 105 0.88 -9.75 24.61
CA ALA A 105 2.29 -9.69 25.01
C ALA A 105 2.91 -11.08 25.18
N SER A 106 2.21 -12.01 25.86
CA SER A 106 2.66 -13.40 26.01
C SER A 106 2.77 -14.14 24.67
N VAL A 107 1.80 -13.94 23.76
CA VAL A 107 1.86 -14.52 22.40
C VAL A 107 3.04 -13.96 21.61
N ARG A 108 3.30 -12.65 21.72
CA ARG A 108 4.45 -12.01 21.06
C ARG A 108 5.77 -12.59 21.54
N GLU A 109 5.92 -12.83 22.84
CA GLU A 109 7.13 -13.44 23.41
C GLU A 109 7.32 -14.86 22.88
N ALA A 110 6.29 -15.71 22.94
CA ALA A 110 6.33 -17.07 22.41
C ALA A 110 6.69 -17.10 20.92
N LEU A 111 6.11 -16.19 20.13
CA LEU A 111 6.41 -16.06 18.70
C LEU A 111 7.86 -15.62 18.47
N SER A 112 8.40 -14.70 19.27
CA SER A 112 9.80 -14.27 19.17
C SER A 112 10.77 -15.44 19.41
N VAL A 113 10.51 -16.26 20.43
CA VAL A 113 11.30 -17.48 20.71
C VAL A 113 11.19 -18.49 19.56
N HIS A 114 10.00 -18.65 18.99
CA HIS A 114 9.81 -19.56 17.85
C HIS A 114 10.57 -19.10 16.60
N VAL A 115 10.49 -17.80 16.24
CA VAL A 115 11.16 -17.24 15.05
C VAL A 115 12.68 -17.31 15.20
N THR A 116 13.22 -17.04 16.39
CA THR A 116 14.66 -17.11 16.66
C THR A 116 15.26 -18.52 16.59
N ARG A 117 14.41 -19.56 16.68
CA ARG A 117 14.83 -20.96 16.50
C ARG A 117 15.25 -21.28 15.05
N GLY A 118 14.96 -20.40 14.08
CA GLY A 118 15.54 -20.44 12.74
C GLY A 118 14.88 -21.40 11.75
N GLY A 119 13.61 -21.74 11.93
CA GLY A 119 12.84 -22.47 10.90
C GLY A 119 12.53 -21.58 9.68
N ASN A 120 12.44 -22.19 8.50
CA ASN A 120 11.92 -21.49 7.31
C ASN A 120 10.45 -21.12 7.52
N ILE A 121 10.11 -19.85 7.27
CA ILE A 121 8.74 -19.33 7.36
C ILE A 121 8.21 -19.19 5.93
N ASP A 122 7.44 -20.18 5.50
CA ASP A 122 6.78 -20.19 4.21
C ASP A 122 5.33 -19.72 4.31
N TYR A 123 4.75 -19.31 3.18
CA TYR A 123 3.33 -19.00 3.10
C TYR A 123 2.47 -20.25 3.26
N ALA A 124 1.28 -20.07 3.84
CA ALA A 124 0.25 -21.11 3.85
C ALA A 124 -0.05 -21.56 2.41
N GLU A 125 -0.18 -22.87 2.20
CA GLU A 125 -0.31 -23.45 0.85
C GLU A 125 -1.47 -22.84 0.05
N GLU A 126 -2.60 -22.55 0.70
CA GLU A 126 -3.81 -22.01 0.07
C GLU A 126 -3.59 -20.64 -0.58
N GLU A 127 -2.76 -19.78 0.03
CA GLU A 127 -2.53 -18.40 -0.44
C GLU A 127 -1.13 -18.20 -1.01
N ARG A 128 -0.34 -19.28 -1.09
CA ARG A 128 1.04 -19.24 -1.55
C ARG A 128 1.15 -18.67 -2.95
N ASP A 129 0.32 -19.11 -3.89
CA ASP A 129 0.39 -18.65 -5.29
C ASP A 129 0.16 -17.14 -5.41
N ILE A 130 -0.88 -16.63 -4.74
CA ILE A 130 -1.21 -15.20 -4.71
C ILE A 130 -0.08 -14.40 -4.06
N LEU A 131 0.37 -14.80 -2.87
CA LEU A 131 1.40 -14.07 -2.12
C LEU A 131 2.77 -14.12 -2.80
N THR A 132 3.09 -15.23 -3.46
CA THR A 132 4.30 -15.36 -4.29
C THR A 132 4.22 -14.46 -5.51
N THR A 133 3.07 -14.42 -6.18
CA THR A 133 2.83 -13.61 -7.38
C THR A 133 2.93 -12.11 -7.10
N ILE A 134 2.33 -11.62 -6.02
CA ILE A 134 2.42 -10.19 -5.66
C ILE A 134 3.77 -9.81 -5.02
N GLY A 135 4.53 -10.81 -4.57
CA GLY A 135 5.81 -10.64 -3.88
C GLY A 135 5.69 -10.15 -2.44
N PHE A 136 6.77 -10.31 -1.67
CA PHE A 136 6.80 -10.00 -0.24
C PHE A 136 6.66 -8.50 0.10
N ARG A 137 7.12 -7.63 -0.81
CA ARG A 137 7.07 -6.18 -0.65
C ARG A 137 6.67 -5.52 -1.96
N PRO A 138 6.03 -4.34 -1.89
CA PRO A 138 5.89 -3.48 -3.06
C PRO A 138 7.26 -3.22 -3.68
N ASP A 139 7.31 -3.22 -5.01
CA ASP A 139 8.55 -3.02 -5.74
C ASP A 139 9.19 -1.67 -5.39
N ARG A 140 10.52 -1.58 -5.54
CA ARG A 140 11.28 -0.39 -5.19
C ARG A 140 10.85 0.83 -6.02
N ALA A 141 10.54 0.64 -7.30
CA ALA A 141 10.18 1.74 -8.19
C ALA A 141 8.88 2.42 -7.74
N SER A 142 7.86 1.64 -7.38
CA SER A 142 6.60 2.19 -6.83
C SER A 142 6.82 2.96 -5.52
N ARG A 143 7.76 2.53 -4.67
CA ARG A 143 8.10 3.27 -3.45
C ARG A 143 8.81 4.59 -3.76
N ASP A 144 9.70 4.59 -4.73
CA ASP A 144 10.39 5.80 -5.20
C ASP A 144 9.41 6.77 -5.86
N ASP A 145 8.47 6.28 -6.67
CA ASP A 145 7.40 7.07 -7.30
C ASP A 145 6.47 7.72 -6.27
N ASN A 146 6.16 7.01 -5.17
CA ASN A 146 5.29 7.52 -4.10
C ASN A 146 6.03 8.42 -3.08
N ARG A 147 7.33 8.67 -3.25
CA ARG A 147 8.15 9.40 -2.26
C ARG A 147 7.71 10.86 -2.06
N ALA A 148 7.27 11.52 -3.13
CA ALA A 148 6.77 12.90 -3.06
C ALA A 148 5.45 12.94 -2.27
N LYS A 149 5.34 13.91 -1.34
CA LYS A 149 4.11 14.13 -0.57
C LYS A 149 3.39 15.36 -1.11
N TYR A 150 2.13 15.18 -1.46
CA TYR A 150 1.25 16.26 -1.89
C TYR A 150 0.25 16.57 -0.77
N THR A 151 -0.01 17.85 -0.55
CA THR A 151 -1.08 18.24 0.38
C THR A 151 -2.46 17.91 -0.22
N PRO A 152 -3.52 17.84 0.60
CA PRO A 152 -4.88 17.67 0.10
C PRO A 152 -5.26 18.76 -0.92
N GLU A 153 -4.86 20.01 -0.70
CA GLU A 153 -5.15 21.14 -1.58
C GLU A 153 -4.46 20.98 -2.93
N GLN A 154 -3.17 20.61 -2.94
CA GLN A 154 -2.42 20.32 -4.17
C GLN A 154 -3.06 19.17 -4.95
N SER A 155 -3.46 18.11 -4.26
CA SER A 155 -4.11 16.95 -4.88
C SER A 155 -5.46 17.34 -5.50
N GLN A 156 -6.23 18.21 -4.84
CA GLN A 156 -7.48 18.73 -5.40
C GLN A 156 -7.24 19.52 -6.69
N ILE A 157 -6.22 20.36 -6.72
CA ILE A 157 -5.85 21.13 -7.92
C ILE A 157 -5.49 20.19 -9.09
N PHE A 158 -4.64 19.19 -8.84
CA PHE A 158 -4.26 18.22 -9.87
C PHE A 158 -5.44 17.35 -10.34
N MET A 159 -6.34 16.95 -9.44
CA MET A 159 -7.58 16.25 -9.81
C MET A 159 -8.46 17.09 -10.74
N CYS A 160 -8.67 18.37 -10.42
CA CYS A 160 -9.42 19.28 -11.29
C CYS A 160 -8.74 19.45 -12.67
N ARG A 161 -7.41 19.58 -12.70
CA ARG A 161 -6.63 19.66 -13.95
C ARG A 161 -6.76 18.38 -14.79
N GLN A 162 -6.70 17.20 -14.16
CA GLN A 162 -6.88 15.92 -14.82
C GLN A 162 -8.30 15.78 -15.42
N ALA A 163 -9.33 16.18 -14.69
CA ALA A 163 -10.71 16.18 -15.18
C ALA A 163 -10.90 17.15 -16.37
N ALA A 164 -10.24 18.31 -16.34
CA ALA A 164 -10.29 19.25 -17.47
C ALA A 164 -9.59 18.69 -18.72
N GLN A 165 -8.44 18.02 -18.57
CA GLN A 165 -7.73 17.41 -19.70
C GLN A 165 -8.49 16.24 -20.34
N THR A 166 -9.14 15.40 -19.52
CA THR A 166 -9.93 14.28 -20.03
C THR A 166 -11.13 14.76 -20.86
N ARG A 167 -11.82 15.81 -20.41
CA ARG A 167 -12.93 16.45 -21.16
C ARG A 167 -12.51 17.04 -22.50
N LYS A 168 -11.34 17.69 -22.57
CA LYS A 168 -10.79 18.25 -23.82
C LYS A 168 -10.41 17.19 -24.86
N LYS A 169 -10.10 15.96 -24.45
CA LYS A 169 -9.77 14.85 -25.36
C LYS A 169 -10.99 14.11 -25.90
N SER A 170 -12.16 14.30 -25.29
CA SER A 170 -13.42 13.63 -25.64
C SER A 170 -14.37 14.49 -26.48
N ALA A 171 -14.00 15.73 -26.78
CA ALA A 171 -14.72 16.67 -27.65
C ALA A 171 -13.94 16.84 -28.96
#